data_AF-A0A920M1J5-F1
#
_entry.id   AF-A0A920M1J5-F1
#
_cell.length_a   1.000
_cell.length_b   1.000
_cell.length_c   1.000
_cell.angle_alpha   90.00
_cell.angle_beta   90.00
_cell.angle_gamma   90.00
#
_symmetry.space_group_name_H-M   'P 1'
#
loop_
_entity.id
_entity.type
_entity.pdbx_description
1 polymer ?
#
loop_
_entity_poly.entity_id
_entity_poly.type
_entity_poly.pdbx_seq_one_letter_code
_entity_poly.pdbx_strand_id
1 'polypeptide(L)'
;MDREETMAVVSVYSDTNPGEYFLYDRSAGTLAPLGKTRPWMDKNKMSEMRPIEFVSRDGFKMSGYITIPKNSSGKNLPLIINPHGGPAARDGWGLTQNISSLPTEDMQ
;
A
#
# COMPACT_ATOMS: atom_id res chain seq x y z
N MET A 1 1.57 20.50 12.44
CA MET A 1 2.55 21.60 12.37
C MET A 1 2.73 22.15 13.76
N ASP A 2 3.89 22.72 14.04
CA ASP A 2 4.08 23.59 15.20
C ASP A 2 3.33 24.92 14.99
N ARG A 3 3.38 25.79 16.00
CA ARG A 3 2.62 27.06 16.00
C ARG A 3 3.10 28.05 14.93
N GLU A 4 4.38 27.98 14.56
CA GLU A 4 4.99 28.87 13.57
C GLU A 4 5.00 28.26 12.14
N GLU A 5 4.44 27.05 11.99
CA GLU A 5 4.41 26.28 10.75
C GLU A 5 5.78 26.01 10.12
N THR A 6 6.85 26.05 10.93
CA THR A 6 8.22 25.76 10.49
C THR A 6 8.54 24.28 10.59
N MET A 7 7.85 23.55 11.48
CA MET A 7 8.05 22.13 11.73
C MET A 7 6.76 21.35 11.44
N ALA A 8 6.88 20.26 10.70
CA ALA A 8 5.77 19.36 10.40
C ALA A 8 6.16 17.91 10.61
N VAL A 9 5.22 17.10 11.12
CA VAL A 9 5.35 15.64 11.05
C VAL A 9 4.77 15.20 9.71
N VAL A 10 5.57 14.52 8.90
CA VAL A 10 5.19 13.98 7.59
C VAL A 10 5.10 12.47 7.69
N SER A 11 4.01 11.92 7.17
CA SER A 11 3.82 10.48 7.00
C SER A 11 4.17 10.08 5.58
N VAL A 12 5.03 9.06 5.42
CA VAL A 12 5.39 8.48 4.12
C VAL A 12 5.00 7.01 4.13
N TYR A 13 4.32 6.55 3.09
CA TYR A 13 3.95 5.15 2.90
C TYR A 13 3.79 4.84 1.40
N SER A 14 3.81 3.56 1.05
CA SER A 14 3.49 3.06 -0.29
C SER A 14 2.79 1.71 -0.18
N ASP A 15 2.60 1.02 -1.31
CA ASP A 15 2.21 -0.40 -1.34
C ASP A 15 3.25 -1.33 -0.71
N THR A 16 4.52 -0.91 -0.68
CA THR A 16 5.68 -1.68 -0.18
C THR A 16 6.42 -1.01 0.97
N ASN A 17 6.07 0.22 1.34
CA ASN A 17 6.52 0.90 2.54
C ASN A 17 5.37 0.94 3.55
N PRO A 18 5.49 0.21 4.69
CA PRO A 18 4.40 0.07 5.62
C PRO A 18 4.12 1.32 6.47
N GLY A 19 4.95 2.35 6.34
CA GLY A 19 4.73 3.68 6.90
C GLY A 19 5.88 4.13 7.79
N GLU A 20 6.29 5.36 7.60
CA GLU A 20 7.36 6.03 8.34
C GLU A 20 6.96 7.47 8.63
N TYR A 21 7.36 7.97 9.80
CA TYR A 21 7.23 9.38 10.17
C TYR A 21 8.58 10.08 10.10
N PHE A 22 8.55 11.29 9.56
CA PHE A 22 9.67 12.21 9.52
C PHE A 22 9.27 13.55 10.13
N LEU A 23 10.22 14.20 10.79
CA LEU A 23 10.14 15.60 11.14
C LEU A 23 10.71 16.41 9.98
N TYR A 24 9.86 17.21 9.36
CA TYR A 24 10.21 18.14 8.30
C TYR A 24 10.45 19.52 8.88
N ASP A 25 11.68 20.02 8.77
CA ASP A 25 12.02 21.42 9.00
C ASP A 25 11.88 22.16 7.67
N ARG A 26 10.84 22.99 7.56
CA ARG A 26 10.50 23.77 6.37
C ARG A 26 11.49 24.89 6.11
N SER A 27 12.11 25.43 7.16
CA SER A 27 13.07 26.53 7.06
C SER A 27 14.40 26.04 6.52
N ALA A 28 14.87 24.88 6.99
CA ALA A 28 16.10 24.25 6.52
C ALA A 28 15.89 23.36 5.29
N GLY A 29 14.65 22.96 4.97
CA GLY A 29 14.33 22.03 3.90
C GLY A 29 14.82 20.61 4.17
N THR A 30 14.85 20.18 5.44
CA THR A 30 15.43 18.90 5.86
C THR A 30 14.41 17.95 6.47
N LEU A 31 14.67 16.65 6.37
CA LEU A 31 13.87 15.59 6.97
C LEU A 31 14.72 14.81 7.98
N ALA A 32 14.25 14.71 9.21
CA ALA A 32 14.82 13.85 10.24
C ALA A 32 13.87 12.67 10.52
N PRO A 33 14.35 11.41 10.58
CA PRO A 33 13.50 10.27 10.86
C PRO A 33 12.97 10.31 12.31
N LEU A 34 11.69 10.02 12.49
CA LEU A 34 11.06 9.89 13.82
C LEU A 34 10.76 8.45 14.19
N GLY A 35 10.37 7.62 13.22
CA GLY A 35 10.12 6.20 13.46
C GLY A 35 9.26 5.52 12.40
N LYS A 36 9.17 4.19 12.49
CA LYS A 36 8.34 3.35 11.63
C LYS A 36 6.97 3.15 12.28
N THR A 37 5.89 3.18 11.49
CA THR A 37 4.53 2.92 12.00
C THR A 37 4.30 1.43 12.26
N ARG A 38 4.93 0.56 11.46
CA ARG A 38 4.82 -0.90 11.56
C ARG A 38 6.21 -1.55 11.48
N PRO A 39 7.04 -1.41 12.53
CA PRO A 39 8.42 -1.91 12.52
C PRO A 39 8.53 -3.44 12.40
N TRP A 40 7.46 -4.18 12.69
CA TRP A 40 7.40 -5.64 12.57
C TRP A 40 7.24 -6.13 11.11
N MET A 41 6.98 -5.25 10.15
CA MET A 41 6.87 -5.63 8.74
C MET A 41 8.16 -5.32 7.99
N ASP A 42 8.74 -6.34 7.36
CA ASP A 42 9.90 -6.17 6.50
C ASP A 42 9.47 -5.73 5.11
N LYS A 43 9.77 -4.47 4.76
CA LYS A 43 9.51 -3.89 3.43
C LYS A 43 10.09 -4.75 2.30
N ASN A 44 11.18 -5.48 2.54
CA ASN A 44 11.80 -6.34 1.53
C ASN A 44 10.99 -7.61 1.24
N LYS A 45 10.03 -7.98 2.11
CA LYS A 45 9.13 -9.11 1.90
C LYS A 45 7.78 -8.70 1.30
N MET A 46 7.53 -7.40 1.14
CA MET A 46 6.26 -6.88 0.62
C MET A 46 6.21 -6.94 -0.91
N SER A 47 5.00 -7.08 -1.43
CA SER A 47 4.70 -7.14 -2.86
C SER A 47 4.11 -5.84 -3.37
N GLU A 48 4.48 -5.44 -4.58
CA GLU A 48 3.90 -4.30 -5.26
C GLU A 48 2.43 -4.56 -5.62
N MET A 49 1.63 -3.52 -5.50
CA MET A 49 0.24 -3.52 -5.93
C MET A 49 0.14 -2.87 -7.31
N ARG A 50 -0.31 -3.65 -8.30
CA ARG A 50 -0.31 -3.24 -9.70
C ARG A 50 -1.72 -2.95 -10.18
N PRO A 51 -1.96 -1.83 -10.89
CA PRO A 51 -3.24 -1.60 -11.54
C PRO A 51 -3.44 -2.63 -12.65
N ILE A 52 -4.68 -3.09 -12.79
CA ILE A 52 -5.10 -3.99 -13.88
C ILE A 52 -6.37 -3.48 -14.53
N GLU A 53 -6.55 -3.86 -15.78
CA GLU A 53 -7.79 -3.71 -16.50
C GLU A 53 -8.18 -5.05 -17.13
N PHE A 54 -9.45 -5.40 -17.06
CA PHE A 54 -9.99 -6.61 -17.68
C PHE A 54 -11.41 -6.39 -18.15
N VAL A 55 -11.87 -7.24 -19.06
CA VAL A 55 -13.24 -7.18 -19.58
C VAL A 55 -14.06 -8.22 -18.83
N SER A 56 -15.16 -7.79 -18.22
CA SER A 56 -16.12 -8.68 -17.57
C SER A 56 -16.91 -9.48 -18.60
N ARG A 57 -17.61 -10.52 -18.13
CA ARG A 57 -18.38 -11.43 -19.00
C ARG A 57 -19.45 -10.72 -19.84
N ASP A 58 -20.01 -9.64 -19.32
CA ASP A 58 -21.01 -8.78 -19.95
C ASP A 58 -20.41 -7.66 -20.81
N GLY A 59 -19.08 -7.64 -20.99
CA GLY A 59 -18.38 -6.76 -21.91
C GLY A 59 -17.94 -5.41 -21.32
N PHE A 60 -18.16 -5.17 -20.03
CA PHE A 60 -17.68 -3.94 -19.40
C PHE A 60 -16.18 -3.99 -19.12
N LYS A 61 -15.50 -2.86 -19.34
CA LYS A 61 -14.12 -2.69 -18.93
C LYS A 61 -14.07 -2.38 -17.43
N MET A 62 -13.44 -3.26 -16.67
CA MET A 62 -13.26 -3.15 -15.24
C MET A 62 -11.82 -2.76 -14.93
N SER A 63 -11.64 -1.85 -13.97
CA SER A 63 -10.33 -1.49 -13.42
C SER A 63 -10.22 -2.00 -11.99
N GLY A 64 -9.03 -2.42 -11.59
CA GLY A 64 -8.76 -2.88 -10.23
C GLY A 64 -7.28 -2.91 -9.91
N TYR A 65 -6.95 -3.51 -8.78
CA TYR A 65 -5.58 -3.71 -8.36
C TYR A 65 -5.33 -5.19 -8.07
N ILE A 66 -4.12 -5.65 -8.39
CA ILE A 66 -3.66 -7.00 -8.06
C ILE A 66 -2.30 -6.94 -7.36
N THR A 67 -2.18 -7.73 -6.30
CA THR A 67 -0.90 -7.96 -5.63
C THR A 67 -0.53 -9.41 -5.87
N ILE A 68 0.68 -9.65 -6.36
CA ILE A 68 1.21 -11.01 -6.57
C ILE A 68 2.32 -11.24 -5.55
N PRO A 69 2.34 -12.37 -4.83
CA PRO A 69 3.41 -12.68 -3.88
C PRO A 69 4.79 -12.54 -4.50
N LYS A 70 5.73 -11.99 -3.73
CA LYS A 70 7.09 -11.74 -4.19
C LYS A 70 7.72 -13.05 -4.63
N ASN A 71 8.46 -13.02 -5.74
CA ASN A 71 9.07 -14.19 -6.37
C ASN A 71 8.08 -15.25 -6.91
N SER A 72 6.78 -14.93 -7.03
CA SER A 72 5.80 -15.82 -7.66
C SER A 72 5.51 -15.42 -9.11
N SER A 73 5.20 -16.41 -9.94
CA SER A 73 4.68 -16.19 -11.30
C SER A 73 3.21 -15.76 -11.31
N GLY A 74 2.52 -15.82 -10.18
CA GLY A 74 1.08 -15.54 -10.08
C GLY A 74 0.17 -16.65 -10.59
N LYS A 75 0.73 -17.80 -11.01
CA LYS A 75 -0.04 -18.93 -11.54
C LYS A 75 -0.31 -19.98 -10.47
N ASN A 76 -1.47 -20.63 -10.55
CA ASN A 76 -1.90 -21.72 -9.67
C ASN A 76 -1.87 -21.37 -8.16
N LEU A 77 -2.07 -20.10 -7.83
CA LEU A 77 -2.22 -19.63 -6.45
C LEU A 77 -3.70 -19.51 -6.10
N PRO A 78 -4.08 -19.67 -4.82
CA PRO A 78 -5.39 -19.23 -4.36
C PRO A 78 -5.56 -17.73 -4.62
N LEU A 79 -6.75 -17.35 -5.09
CA LEU A 79 -7.11 -15.96 -5.34
C LEU A 79 -8.05 -15.46 -4.24
N ILE A 80 -7.69 -14.36 -3.60
CA ILE A 80 -8.56 -13.61 -2.70
C ILE A 80 -9.08 -12.40 -3.47
N ILE A 81 -10.41 -12.25 -3.50
CA ILE A 81 -11.08 -11.10 -4.12
C ILE A 81 -11.67 -10.25 -3.00
N ASN A 82 -11.26 -8.99 -2.94
CA ASN A 82 -11.79 -8.00 -2.01
C ASN A 82 -12.55 -6.91 -2.79
N PRO A 83 -13.88 -7.00 -2.92
CA PRO A 83 -14.67 -5.99 -3.61
C PRO A 83 -14.74 -4.69 -2.81
N HIS A 84 -14.66 -3.54 -3.49
CA HIS A 84 -14.86 -2.23 -2.89
C HIS A 84 -16.26 -2.07 -2.27
N GLY A 85 -16.39 -1.16 -1.31
CA GLY A 85 -17.57 -1.01 -0.44
C GLY A 85 -18.84 -0.37 -1.05
N GLY A 86 -19.04 -0.42 -2.37
CA GLY A 86 -20.25 0.09 -3.05
C GLY A 86 -19.97 1.18 -4.10
N PRO A 87 -21.00 1.67 -4.83
CA PRO A 87 -20.81 2.36 -6.13
C PRO A 87 -19.99 3.66 -6.10
N ALA A 88 -19.96 4.34 -4.95
CA ALA A 88 -19.19 5.57 -4.76
C ALA A 88 -17.85 5.32 -4.04
N ALA A 89 -17.63 4.11 -3.52
CA ALA A 89 -16.37 3.76 -2.87
C ALA A 89 -15.30 3.49 -3.94
N ARG A 90 -14.07 3.91 -3.63
CA ARG A 90 -12.92 3.70 -4.50
C ARG A 90 -11.81 3.04 -3.73
N ASP A 91 -11.37 1.88 -4.21
CA ASP A 91 -10.10 1.31 -3.79
C ASP A 91 -8.97 2.13 -4.42
N GLY A 92 -8.00 2.50 -3.59
CA GLY A 92 -6.85 3.29 -3.99
C GLY A 92 -5.57 2.46 -4.03
N TRP A 93 -4.57 2.97 -4.73
CA TRP A 93 -3.21 2.44 -4.65
C TRP A 93 -2.62 2.64 -3.23
N GLY A 94 -1.86 1.65 -2.75
CA GLY A 94 -1.17 1.70 -1.46
C GLY A 94 -1.44 0.48 -0.58
N LEU A 95 -0.82 0.46 0.59
CA LEU A 95 -1.00 -0.60 1.59
C LEU A 95 -2.43 -0.64 2.13
N THR A 96 -3.23 -1.63 1.72
CA THR A 96 -4.56 -1.85 2.29
C THR A 96 -4.46 -2.82 3.48
N GLN A 97 -4.94 -2.41 4.65
CA GLN A 97 -4.78 -3.19 5.89
C GLN A 97 -5.40 -4.59 5.84
N ASN A 98 -6.46 -4.78 5.05
CA ASN A 98 -7.21 -6.03 4.99
C ASN A 98 -6.52 -7.12 4.17
N ILE A 99 -5.68 -6.75 3.20
CA ILE A 99 -4.96 -7.68 2.32
C ILE A 99 -3.52 -7.85 2.80
N SER A 100 -2.92 -6.77 3.32
CA SER A 100 -1.50 -6.73 3.71
C SER A 100 -1.20 -7.37 5.06
N SER A 101 -2.22 -7.71 5.85
CA SER A 101 -2.10 -8.45 7.10
C SER A 101 -2.00 -9.96 6.90
N LEU A 102 -2.25 -10.46 5.67
CA LEU A 102 -2.04 -11.85 5.33
C LEU A 102 -0.54 -12.10 5.10
N PRO A 103 0.09 -13.00 5.86
CA PRO A 103 1.49 -13.34 5.67
C PRO A 103 1.72 -13.84 4.24
N THR A 104 2.70 -13.26 3.54
CA THR A 104 3.12 -13.77 2.22
C THR A 104 3.73 -15.17 2.29
N GLU A 105 4.09 -15.64 3.48
CA GLU A 105 4.58 -16.98 3.77
C GLU A 105 3.45 -18.04 3.73
N ASP A 106 2.19 -17.64 3.95
CA ASP A 106 1.02 -18.54 3.95
C ASP A 106 0.32 -18.62 2.58
N MET A 107 0.83 -17.92 1.56
CA MET A 107 0.29 -17.91 0.19
C MET A 107 1.05 -18.86 -0.76
N GLN A 108 1.83 -19.80 -0.23
CA GLN A 108 2.53 -20.86 -0.96
C GLN A 108 1.75 -22.17 -0.95
#